data_AF-A0A7X7ZDG7-F1
#
_entry.id   AF-A0A7X7ZDG7-F1
#
_cell.length_a   1.000
_cell.length_b   1.000
_cell.length_c   1.000
_cell.angle_alpha   90.00
_cell.angle_beta   90.00
_cell.angle_gamma   90.00
#
_symmetry.space_group_name_H-M   'P 1'
#
loop_
_entity.id
_entity.type
_entity.pdbx_description
1 polymer ?
#
loop_
_entity_poly.entity_id
_entity_poly.type
_entity_poly.pdbx_seq_one_letter_code
_entity_poly.pdbx_strand_id
1 'polypeptide(L)'
;MSSFTSAQSDKKFDQPVLITSAGQSADVTLAGMLFKKAGINYKIEALAKENNLDGIKTLVIIPGYSSKGLGAAGISRDQEKARINALILAAKKKNINILMIHIGGTARRGQQSDDFNELSAESSIAMIVVKQGDEDKFFTKIAGNKKIKISLVDKMAEVSNELKKIF
;
A
#
# COMPACT_ATOMS: atom_id res chain seq x y z
N MET A 1 34.01 16.62 -21.69
CA MET A 1 33.28 15.73 -22.61
C MET A 1 33.18 14.38 -21.92
N SER A 2 32.04 13.83 -21.55
CA SER A 2 30.65 14.18 -21.85
C SER A 2 29.79 13.66 -20.71
N SER A 3 28.84 14.50 -20.30
CA SER A 3 27.77 14.16 -19.37
C SER A 3 26.93 13.02 -19.96
N PHE A 4 26.71 11.95 -19.18
CA PHE A 4 25.61 11.04 -19.43
C PHE A 4 24.49 11.36 -18.45
N THR A 5 23.50 12.04 -19.02
CA THR A 5 22.16 12.21 -18.50
C THR A 5 21.46 10.85 -18.42
N SER A 6 20.93 10.49 -17.26
CA SER A 6 19.67 9.75 -17.18
C SER A 6 19.00 10.06 -15.85
N ALA A 7 18.29 11.21 -15.81
CA ALA A 7 17.19 11.38 -14.88
C ALA A 7 16.07 10.42 -15.32
N GLN A 8 16.23 9.14 -15.00
CA GLN A 8 15.22 8.13 -15.25
C GLN A 8 14.16 8.29 -14.16
N SER A 9 13.17 9.15 -14.41
CA SER A 9 11.91 9.09 -13.67
C SER A 9 11.16 7.85 -14.13
N ASP A 10 11.43 6.69 -13.53
CA ASP A 10 10.62 5.48 -13.74
C ASP A 10 9.28 5.67 -13.04
N LYS A 11 8.34 6.39 -13.68
CA LYS A 11 6.92 6.30 -13.34
C LYS A 11 6.53 4.83 -13.43
N LYS A 12 6.27 4.20 -12.27
CA LYS A 12 6.07 2.76 -12.13
C LYS A 12 4.61 2.38 -11.98
N PHE A 13 3.75 3.35 -11.71
CA PHE A 13 2.34 3.13 -11.43
C PHE A 13 1.48 3.99 -12.35
N ASP A 14 0.39 3.41 -12.81
CA ASP A 14 -0.56 4.06 -13.70
C ASP A 14 -1.94 4.16 -13.05
N GLN A 15 -2.73 5.12 -13.53
CA GLN A 15 -4.14 5.27 -13.20
C GLN A 15 -5.00 4.46 -14.20
N PRO A 16 -6.17 3.92 -13.79
CA PRO A 16 -6.88 4.17 -12.52
C PRO A 16 -6.31 3.42 -11.30
N VAL A 17 -6.41 4.05 -10.13
CA VAL A 17 -5.95 3.52 -8.83
C VAL A 17 -7.13 3.01 -8.02
N LEU A 18 -7.01 1.81 -7.47
CA LEU A 18 -7.88 1.28 -6.42
C LEU A 18 -7.13 1.26 -5.09
N ILE A 19 -7.68 1.87 -4.05
CA ILE A 19 -7.13 1.85 -2.69
C ILE A 19 -8.01 0.95 -1.83
N THR A 20 -7.40 -0.01 -1.15
CA THR A 20 -8.10 -0.92 -0.23
C THR A 20 -7.38 -0.99 1.12
N SER A 21 -8.11 -1.36 2.17
CA SER A 21 -7.53 -1.61 3.48
C SER A 21 -7.15 -3.09 3.60
N ALA A 22 -6.08 -3.39 4.33
CA ALA A 22 -5.79 -4.74 4.84
C ALA A 22 -5.74 -4.68 6.38
N GLY A 23 -6.84 -5.08 7.02
CA GLY A 23 -7.02 -4.97 8.47
C GLY A 23 -8.05 -3.92 8.92
N GLN A 24 -8.70 -3.25 7.97
CA GLN A 24 -9.83 -2.31 8.16
C GLN A 24 -9.50 -1.09 9.04
N SER A 25 -8.25 -0.60 9.03
CA SER A 25 -7.94 0.68 9.67
C SER A 25 -8.53 1.87 8.91
N ALA A 26 -8.81 2.96 9.64
CA ALA A 26 -9.24 4.23 9.06
C ALA A 26 -8.17 4.90 8.18
N ASP A 27 -6.95 4.36 8.18
CA ASP A 27 -5.82 4.86 7.42
C ASP A 27 -6.08 4.78 5.91
N VAL A 28 -6.97 3.89 5.45
CA VAL A 28 -7.40 3.81 4.04
C VAL A 28 -8.01 5.12 3.53
N THR A 29 -8.79 5.80 4.37
CA THR A 29 -9.40 7.10 4.03
C THR A 29 -8.36 8.21 4.04
N LEU A 30 -7.44 8.18 5.01
CA LEU A 30 -6.32 9.13 5.08
C LEU A 30 -5.42 9.00 3.84
N ALA A 31 -5.15 7.77 3.39
CA ALA A 31 -4.40 7.51 2.16
C ALA A 31 -5.08 8.14 0.95
N GLY A 32 -6.40 8.01 0.80
CA GLY A 32 -7.14 8.70 -0.28
C GLY A 32 -6.94 10.22 -0.28
N MET A 33 -6.90 10.87 0.88
CA MET A 33 -6.60 12.30 0.95
C MET A 33 -5.18 12.63 0.45
N LEU A 34 -4.21 11.74 0.68
CA LEU A 34 -2.84 11.89 0.17
C LEU A 34 -2.78 11.73 -1.35
N PHE A 35 -3.55 10.79 -1.92
CA PHE A 35 -3.70 10.67 -3.38
C PHE A 35 -4.39 11.90 -3.99
N LYS A 36 -5.45 12.41 -3.35
CA LYS A 36 -6.11 13.66 -3.77
C LYS A 36 -5.13 14.83 -3.79
N LYS A 37 -4.33 14.99 -2.73
CA LYS A 37 -3.28 16.02 -2.63
C LYS A 37 -2.17 15.83 -3.67
N ALA A 38 -1.91 14.59 -4.07
CA ALA A 38 -0.98 14.26 -5.14
C ALA A 38 -1.52 14.56 -6.54
N GLY A 39 -2.82 14.83 -6.70
CA GLY A 39 -3.47 15.03 -8.00
C GLY A 39 -3.71 13.74 -8.77
N ILE A 40 -3.81 12.60 -8.07
CA ILE A 40 -3.99 11.27 -8.65
C ILE A 40 -5.43 10.84 -8.44
N ASN A 41 -6.11 10.41 -9.51
CA ASN A 41 -7.46 9.88 -9.41
C ASN A 41 -7.43 8.48 -8.79
N TYR A 42 -8.30 8.27 -7.81
CA TYR A 42 -8.40 7.01 -7.10
C TYR A 42 -9.86 6.67 -6.78
N LYS A 43 -10.11 5.39 -6.55
CA LYS A 43 -11.31 4.87 -5.91
C LYS A 43 -10.89 4.19 -4.60
N ILE A 44 -11.58 4.50 -3.50
CA ILE A 44 -11.47 3.70 -2.28
C ILE A 44 -12.54 2.62 -2.33
N GLU A 45 -12.13 1.39 -2.04
CA GLU A 45 -13.00 0.29 -1.70
C GLU A 45 -12.34 -0.50 -0.55
N ALA A 46 -12.75 -0.21 0.68
CA ALA A 46 -12.11 -0.74 1.89
C ALA A 46 -12.18 -2.27 1.95
N LEU A 47 -13.24 -2.86 1.36
CA LEU A 47 -13.47 -4.29 1.27
C LEU A 47 -13.32 -4.81 -0.15
N ALA A 48 -12.37 -4.25 -0.92
CA ALA A 48 -12.17 -4.61 -2.31
C ALA A 48 -12.04 -6.12 -2.50
N LYS A 49 -12.73 -6.60 -3.53
CA LYS A 49 -12.72 -7.97 -4.03
C LYS A 49 -12.27 -7.96 -5.49
N GLU A 50 -12.16 -9.15 -6.06
CA GLU A 50 -11.64 -9.37 -7.41
C GLU A 50 -12.40 -8.59 -8.49
N ASN A 51 -13.73 -8.45 -8.34
CA ASN A 51 -14.59 -7.69 -9.26
C ASN A 51 -14.34 -6.17 -9.22
N ASN A 52 -13.63 -5.66 -8.21
CA ASN A 52 -13.26 -4.24 -8.15
C ASN A 52 -12.00 -3.93 -8.96
N LEU A 53 -11.27 -4.95 -9.46
CA LEU A 53 -10.02 -4.78 -10.20
C LEU A 53 -10.23 -4.49 -11.70
N ASP A 54 -11.46 -4.54 -12.20
CA ASP A 54 -11.72 -4.32 -13.61
C ASP A 54 -11.40 -2.88 -14.02
N GLY A 55 -10.53 -2.74 -15.03
CA GLY A 55 -10.02 -1.44 -15.49
C GLY A 55 -9.01 -0.76 -14.56
N ILE A 56 -8.62 -1.39 -13.45
CA ILE A 56 -7.61 -0.86 -12.52
C ILE A 56 -6.21 -1.20 -13.03
N LYS A 57 -5.29 -0.24 -12.96
CA LYS A 57 -3.87 -0.47 -13.30
C LYS A 57 -2.96 -0.56 -12.06
N THR A 58 -3.36 0.09 -10.98
CA THR A 58 -2.64 0.05 -9.70
C THR A 58 -3.58 -0.28 -8.54
N LEU A 59 -3.25 -1.33 -7.81
CA LEU A 59 -3.84 -1.66 -6.52
C LEU A 59 -2.94 -1.12 -5.40
N VAL A 60 -3.51 -0.28 -4.54
CA VAL A 60 -2.86 0.27 -3.35
C VAL A 60 -3.43 -0.42 -2.13
N ILE A 61 -2.57 -1.06 -1.34
CA ILE A 61 -2.96 -1.74 -0.11
C ILE A 61 -2.46 -0.93 1.07
N ILE A 62 -3.38 -0.56 1.97
CA ILE A 62 -3.11 0.16 3.21
C ILE A 62 -3.25 -0.82 4.37
N PRO A 63 -2.16 -1.43 4.87
CA PRO A 63 -2.23 -2.37 5.96
C PRO A 63 -2.34 -1.67 7.32
N GLY A 64 -3.00 -2.35 8.25
CA GLY A 64 -3.14 -1.91 9.63
C GLY A 64 -4.38 -2.52 10.27
N TYR A 65 -4.19 -3.29 11.34
CA TYR A 65 -5.31 -3.94 12.03
C TYR A 65 -6.13 -2.94 12.84
N SER A 66 -7.45 -3.05 12.76
CA SER A 66 -8.41 -2.31 13.56
C SER A 66 -9.56 -3.22 14.00
N SER A 67 -9.62 -3.55 15.29
CA SER A 67 -10.73 -4.34 15.87
C SER A 67 -12.08 -3.67 15.63
N LYS A 68 -12.17 -2.34 15.85
CA LYS A 68 -13.36 -1.54 15.56
C LYS A 68 -13.72 -1.57 14.07
N GLY A 69 -12.71 -1.51 13.19
CA GLY A 69 -12.90 -1.53 11.74
C GLY A 69 -13.49 -2.85 11.26
N LEU A 70 -12.90 -3.97 11.70
CA LEU A 70 -13.42 -5.32 11.42
C LEU A 70 -14.83 -5.53 11.97
N GLY A 71 -15.08 -5.06 13.20
CA GLY A 71 -16.42 -5.12 13.80
C GLY A 71 -17.47 -4.35 12.99
N ALA A 72 -17.14 -3.14 12.53
CA ALA A 72 -18.03 -2.34 11.68
C ALA A 72 -18.23 -2.95 10.28
N ALA A 73 -17.20 -3.61 9.75
CA ALA A 73 -17.26 -4.32 8.47
C ALA A 73 -18.00 -5.67 8.57
N GLY A 74 -18.26 -6.17 9.79
CA GLY A 74 -18.93 -7.45 10.01
C GLY A 74 -18.10 -8.66 9.57
N ILE A 75 -16.77 -8.55 9.60
CA ILE A 75 -15.86 -9.63 9.17
C ILE A 75 -14.85 -9.97 10.27
N SER A 76 -14.47 -11.25 10.33
CA SER A 76 -13.39 -11.72 11.18
C SER A 76 -12.02 -11.37 10.58
N ARG A 77 -10.99 -11.46 11.41
CA ARG A 77 -9.60 -11.27 10.97
C ARG A 77 -9.17 -12.31 9.92
N ASP A 78 -9.63 -13.55 10.05
CA ASP A 78 -9.29 -14.62 9.11
C ASP A 78 -10.04 -14.43 7.78
N GLN A 79 -11.30 -13.99 7.82
CA GLN A 79 -12.03 -13.57 6.63
C GLN A 79 -11.33 -12.41 5.92
N GLU A 80 -10.82 -11.44 6.69
CA GLU A 80 -10.05 -10.31 6.14
C GLU A 80 -8.75 -10.77 5.47
N LYS A 81 -7.97 -11.64 6.12
CA LYS A 81 -6.77 -12.22 5.51
C LYS A 81 -7.08 -12.98 4.24
N ALA A 82 -8.14 -13.79 4.24
CA ALA A 82 -8.55 -14.55 3.06
C ALA A 82 -8.94 -13.61 1.91
N ARG A 83 -9.68 -12.53 2.20
CA ARG A 83 -10.04 -11.50 1.22
C ARG A 83 -8.81 -10.83 0.61
N ILE A 84 -7.84 -10.42 1.43
CA ILE A 84 -6.62 -9.77 0.94
C ILE A 84 -5.80 -10.71 0.07
N ASN A 85 -5.65 -11.97 0.47
CA ASN A 85 -4.96 -12.98 -0.34
C ASN A 85 -5.65 -13.15 -1.71
N ALA A 86 -6.98 -13.32 -1.74
CA ALA A 86 -7.73 -13.46 -2.98
C ALA A 86 -7.56 -12.24 -3.90
N LEU A 87 -7.65 -11.03 -3.33
CA LEU A 87 -7.46 -9.78 -4.07
C LEU A 87 -6.04 -9.65 -4.65
N ILE A 88 -5.00 -9.96 -3.87
CA ILE A 88 -3.60 -9.96 -4.32
C ILE A 88 -3.39 -10.95 -5.46
N LEU A 89 -3.92 -12.17 -5.34
CA LEU A 89 -3.81 -13.20 -6.37
C LEU A 89 -4.50 -12.76 -7.67
N ALA A 90 -5.70 -12.17 -7.57
CA ALA A 90 -6.41 -11.65 -8.73
C ALA A 90 -5.68 -10.47 -9.39
N ALA A 91 -5.13 -9.54 -8.60
CA ALA A 91 -4.33 -8.43 -9.11
C ALA A 91 -3.08 -8.93 -9.86
N LYS A 92 -2.35 -9.89 -9.29
CA LYS A 92 -1.20 -10.54 -9.94
C LYS A 92 -1.59 -11.23 -11.25
N LYS A 93 -2.69 -12.00 -11.27
CA LYS A 93 -3.20 -12.65 -12.49
C LYS A 93 -3.57 -11.65 -13.60
N LYS A 94 -4.04 -10.46 -13.22
CA LYS A 94 -4.38 -9.37 -14.15
C LYS A 94 -3.19 -8.45 -14.48
N ASN A 95 -1.98 -8.76 -14.01
CA ASN A 95 -0.79 -7.91 -14.15
C ASN A 95 -0.99 -6.47 -13.62
N ILE A 96 -1.78 -6.32 -12.56
CA ILE A 96 -2.00 -5.03 -11.89
C ILE A 96 -0.84 -4.80 -10.93
N ASN A 97 -0.22 -3.61 -11.01
CA ASN A 97 0.87 -3.24 -10.12
C ASN A 97 0.35 -3.04 -8.69
N ILE A 98 1.06 -3.60 -7.71
CA ILE A 98 0.69 -3.47 -6.29
C ILE A 98 1.65 -2.51 -5.60
N LEU A 99 1.10 -1.49 -4.94
CA LEU A 99 1.81 -0.53 -4.08
C LEU A 99 1.33 -0.70 -2.65
N MET A 100 2.25 -0.88 -1.70
CA MET A 100 1.89 -0.83 -0.27
C MET A 100 2.22 0.56 0.29
N ILE A 101 1.31 1.12 1.09
CA ILE A 101 1.57 2.37 1.81
C ILE A 101 1.25 2.20 3.29
N HIS A 102 2.28 2.34 4.13
CA HIS A 102 2.16 2.27 5.58
C HIS A 102 2.25 3.67 6.20
N ILE A 103 1.10 4.29 6.45
CA ILE A 103 1.01 5.62 7.09
C ILE A 103 0.78 5.57 8.59
N GLY A 104 0.37 4.41 9.13
CA GLY A 104 -0.03 4.26 10.52
C GLY A 104 1.13 4.23 11.54
N GLY A 105 2.38 4.31 11.07
CA GLY A 105 3.57 4.32 11.93
C GLY A 105 3.64 3.13 12.88
N THR A 106 4.21 3.34 14.06
CA THR A 106 4.32 2.33 15.12
C THR A 106 2.95 1.79 15.57
N ALA A 107 1.90 2.61 15.52
CA ALA A 107 0.54 2.21 15.94
C ALA A 107 -0.08 1.11 15.07
N ARG A 108 0.46 0.89 13.85
CA ARG A 108 0.05 -0.20 12.94
C ARG A 108 1.14 -1.27 12.78
N ARG A 109 2.05 -1.40 13.74
CA ARG A 109 3.05 -2.46 13.83
C ARG A 109 2.77 -3.39 15.00
N GLY A 110 3.40 -4.56 14.98
CA GLY A 110 3.27 -5.59 16.01
C GLY A 110 2.10 -6.54 15.79
N GLN A 111 2.09 -7.60 16.61
CA GLN A 111 1.19 -8.76 16.66
C GLN A 111 0.04 -8.78 15.64
N GLN A 112 -1.01 -7.96 15.84
CA GLN A 112 -2.24 -8.08 15.05
C GLN A 112 -2.15 -7.46 13.65
N SER A 113 -1.22 -6.53 13.43
CA SER A 113 -1.03 -5.83 12.15
C SER A 113 0.07 -6.44 11.29
N ASP A 114 1.08 -7.06 11.89
CA ASP A 114 2.31 -7.42 11.16
C ASP A 114 2.11 -8.45 10.06
N ASP A 115 1.14 -9.36 10.19
CA ASP A 115 0.83 -10.27 9.09
C ASP A 115 0.08 -9.60 7.92
N PHE A 116 -0.76 -8.60 8.18
CA PHE A 116 -1.30 -7.75 7.12
C PHE A 116 -0.20 -6.91 6.47
N ASN A 117 0.74 -6.39 7.27
CA ASN A 117 1.88 -5.63 6.80
C ASN A 117 2.77 -6.50 5.90
N GLU A 118 3.14 -7.70 6.36
CA GLU A 118 3.98 -8.65 5.62
C GLU A 118 3.31 -9.06 4.32
N LEU A 119 2.05 -9.51 4.38
CA LEU A 119 1.28 -9.92 3.21
C LEU A 119 1.18 -8.81 2.14
N SER A 120 0.95 -7.58 2.58
CA SER A 120 0.87 -6.41 1.69
C SER A 120 2.24 -6.01 1.14
N ALA A 121 3.29 -6.07 1.97
CA ALA A 121 4.65 -5.75 1.58
C ALA A 121 5.18 -6.74 0.54
N GLU A 122 5.14 -8.04 0.83
CA GLU A 122 5.68 -9.09 -0.05
C GLU A 122 4.96 -9.20 -1.41
N SER A 123 3.73 -8.71 -1.51
CA SER A 123 2.97 -8.69 -2.75
C SER A 123 3.22 -7.45 -3.62
N SER A 124 3.85 -6.42 -3.06
CA SER A 124 4.06 -5.13 -3.72
C SER A 124 5.36 -5.06 -4.52
N ILE A 125 5.38 -4.21 -5.56
CA ILE A 125 6.61 -3.89 -6.32
C ILE A 125 7.32 -2.63 -5.79
N ALA A 126 6.61 -1.85 -4.97
CA ALA A 126 7.16 -0.74 -4.21
C ALA A 126 6.35 -0.50 -2.93
N MET A 127 7.00 0.15 -1.96
CA MET A 127 6.43 0.51 -0.67
C MET A 127 6.74 1.97 -0.32
N ILE A 128 5.77 2.68 0.26
CA ILE A 128 6.00 3.96 0.94
C ILE A 128 5.69 3.78 2.41
N VAL A 129 6.63 4.05 3.29
CA VAL A 129 6.49 3.78 4.73
C VAL A 129 6.88 5.03 5.52
N VAL A 130 6.00 5.45 6.43
CA VAL A 130 6.38 6.45 7.46
C VAL A 130 7.39 5.80 8.39
N LYS A 131 8.58 6.41 8.55
CA LYS A 131 9.76 5.81 9.24
C LYS A 131 9.46 5.21 10.60
N GLN A 132 8.55 5.80 11.37
CA GLN A 132 8.11 5.29 12.68
C GLN A 132 7.57 3.85 12.60
N GLY A 133 7.00 3.47 11.46
CA GLY A 133 6.53 2.10 11.19
C GLY A 133 7.65 1.12 10.82
N ASP A 134 8.90 1.55 10.73
CA ASP A 134 10.04 0.71 10.31
C ASP A 134 11.26 0.85 11.25
N GLU A 135 11.07 1.27 12.51
CA GLU A 135 12.16 1.44 13.48
C GLU A 135 12.93 0.13 13.75
N ASP A 136 12.25 -1.01 13.68
CA ASP A 136 12.81 -2.37 13.78
C ASP A 136 13.32 -2.94 12.45
N LYS A 137 13.28 -2.12 11.39
CA LYS A 137 13.65 -2.44 10.00
C LYS A 137 12.79 -3.54 9.38
N PHE A 138 11.59 -3.81 9.88
CA PHE A 138 10.69 -4.84 9.35
C PHE A 138 10.44 -4.72 7.84
N PHE A 139 9.97 -3.56 7.37
CA PHE A 139 9.72 -3.31 5.95
C PHE A 139 11.03 -3.22 5.17
N THR A 140 12.07 -2.60 5.74
CA THR A 140 13.40 -2.55 5.10
C THR A 140 13.96 -3.96 4.85
N LYS A 141 13.80 -4.90 5.78
CA LYS A 141 14.22 -6.30 5.61
C LYS A 141 13.43 -7.01 4.51
N ILE A 142 12.10 -6.86 4.50
CA ILE A 142 11.24 -7.42 3.44
C ILE A 142 11.66 -6.86 2.07
N ALA A 143 11.89 -5.55 2.00
CA ALA A 143 12.32 -4.86 0.79
C ALA A 143 13.64 -5.42 0.25
N GLY A 144 14.65 -5.59 1.12
CA GLY A 144 15.94 -6.15 0.74
C GLY A 144 15.83 -7.59 0.24
N ASN A 145 15.09 -8.44 0.96
CA ASN A 145 14.96 -9.86 0.63
C ASN A 145 14.23 -10.10 -0.71
N LYS A 146 13.23 -9.29 -1.02
CA LYS A 146 12.39 -9.43 -2.22
C LYS A 146 12.76 -8.45 -3.34
N LYS A 147 13.79 -7.62 -3.14
CA LYS A 147 14.22 -6.54 -4.06
C LYS A 147 13.10 -5.55 -4.41
N ILE A 148 12.28 -5.21 -3.41
CA ILE A 148 11.17 -4.26 -3.54
C ILE A 148 11.70 -2.83 -3.32
N LYS A 149 11.26 -1.86 -4.13
CA LYS A 149 11.62 -0.46 -3.92
C LYS A 149 10.94 0.06 -2.65
N ILE A 150 11.67 0.68 -1.73
CA ILE A 150 11.10 1.25 -0.50
C ILE A 150 11.47 2.73 -0.38
N SER A 151 10.46 3.57 -0.09
CA SER A 151 10.62 4.99 0.21
C SER A 151 10.22 5.22 1.67
N LEU A 152 11.20 5.61 2.49
CA LEU A 152 10.99 5.94 3.90
C LEU A 152 10.79 7.45 4.05
N VAL A 153 9.65 7.88 4.57
CA VAL A 153 9.30 9.30 4.78
C VAL A 153 9.22 9.64 6.26
N ASP A 154 9.60 10.85 6.64
CA ASP A 154 9.59 11.27 8.05
C ASP A 154 8.17 11.53 8.55
N LYS A 155 7.30 12.04 7.66
CA LYS A 155 5.92 12.43 7.99
C LYS A 155 4.93 11.89 6.98
N MET A 156 3.74 11.53 7.44
CA MET A 156 2.62 11.12 6.58
C MET A 156 2.33 12.11 5.44
N ALA A 157 2.47 13.43 5.69
CA ALA A 157 2.23 14.46 4.69
C ALA A 157 3.19 14.42 3.48
N GLU A 158 4.35 13.78 3.62
CA GLU A 158 5.36 13.62 2.56
C GLU A 158 5.04 12.47 1.61
N VAL A 159 4.15 11.55 2.00
CA VAL A 159 3.66 10.47 1.12
C VAL A 159 3.09 11.04 -0.17
N SER A 160 2.37 12.18 -0.13
CA SER A 160 1.85 12.81 -1.35
C SER A 160 2.95 13.27 -2.30
N ASN A 161 4.12 13.65 -1.78
CA ASN A 161 5.26 14.03 -2.61
C ASN A 161 5.90 12.80 -3.25
N GLU A 162 5.96 11.69 -2.52
CA GLU A 162 6.48 10.43 -3.04
C GLU A 162 5.56 9.83 -4.10
N LEU A 163 4.24 9.89 -3.90
CA LEU A 163 3.24 9.51 -4.89
C LEU A 163 3.44 10.25 -6.22
N LYS A 164 3.71 11.56 -6.18
CA LYS A 164 3.97 12.38 -7.38
C LYS A 164 5.22 11.97 -8.17
N LYS A 165 6.17 11.26 -7.55
CA LYS A 165 7.39 10.79 -8.22
C LYS A 165 7.17 9.49 -8.96
N ILE A 166 6.28 8.63 -8.45
CA ILE A 166 6.12 7.25 -8.92
C ILE A 166 4.91 7.05 -9.85
N PHE A 167 4.01 8.04 -9.93
CA PHE A 167 2.88 8.15 -10.87
C PHE A 167 3.11 9.26 -11.90
#